data_AF-A0A355VBE7-F1
#
_entry.id   AF-A0A355VBE7-F1
#
_cell.length_a   1.000
_cell.length_b   1.000
_cell.length_c   1.000
_cell.angle_alpha   90.00
_cell.angle_beta   90.00
_cell.angle_gamma   90.00
#
_symmetry.space_group_name_H-M   'P 1'
#
loop_
_entity.id
_entity.type
_entity.pdbx_description
1 polymer ?
#
loop_
_entity_poly.entity_id
_entity_poly.type
_entity_poly.pdbx_seq_one_letter_code
_entity_poly.pdbx_strand_id
1 'polypeptide(L)'
;QTNLLALNAAIEAARAGEQGRGFAVVADEVRSLAQKTQSSTHEINTIIQNLQDNTAQIVTAMDGGVSLSKECVGTANSANELLQSVLSSVALITDRSQDIANAVKQQSEVTDGIAKSSVKIAGDGRANTEDYLQCKRYNSEINQLLASLDNLVSQFKLG
;
A
#
# COMPACT_ATOMS: atom_id res chain seq x y z
N GLN A 1 -28.38 57.69 30.95
CA GLN A 1 -29.32 58.51 31.74
C GLN A 1 -28.65 59.09 33.00
N THR A 2 -27.86 58.32 33.75
CA THR A 2 -27.22 58.75 35.01
C THR A 2 -26.28 59.96 34.90
N ASN A 3 -25.45 60.03 33.86
CA ASN A 3 -24.56 61.19 33.61
C ASN A 3 -25.33 62.50 33.35
N LEU A 4 -26.49 62.39 32.69
CA LEU A 4 -27.34 63.52 32.31
C LEU A 4 -28.17 64.03 33.51
N LEU A 5 -28.60 63.11 34.39
CA LEU A 5 -29.19 63.43 35.69
C LEU A 5 -28.18 64.11 36.63
N ALA A 6 -26.93 63.63 36.67
CA ALA A 6 -25.87 64.23 37.47
C ALA A 6 -25.53 65.67 37.01
N LEU A 7 -25.52 65.92 35.70
CA LEU A 7 -25.32 67.24 35.13
C LEU A 7 -26.44 68.22 35.54
N ASN A 8 -27.70 67.78 35.44
CA ASN A 8 -28.84 68.60 35.86
C ASN A 8 -28.81 68.90 37.37
N ALA A 9 -28.39 67.93 38.20
CA ALA A 9 -28.23 68.13 39.64
C ALA A 9 -27.10 69.13 39.96
N ALA A 10 -25.99 69.11 39.21
CA ALA A 10 -24.89 70.07 39.37
C ALA A 10 -25.31 71.50 38.97
N ILE A 11 -26.12 71.64 37.91
CA ILE A 11 -26.68 72.93 37.47
C ILE A 11 -27.60 73.52 38.55
N GLU A 12 -28.51 72.70 39.11
CA GLU A 12 -29.45 73.19 40.12
C GLU A 12 -28.75 73.46 41.47
N ALA A 13 -27.69 72.70 41.81
CA ALA A 13 -26.84 72.98 42.96
C ALA A 13 -26.08 74.31 42.83
N ALA A 14 -25.58 74.64 41.63
CA ALA A 14 -24.94 75.94 41.37
C ALA A 14 -25.93 77.11 41.49
N ARG A 15 -27.21 76.87 41.13
CA ARG A 15 -28.30 77.84 41.23
C ARG A 15 -28.69 78.18 42.67
N ALA A 16 -28.46 77.26 43.62
CA ALA A 16 -28.75 77.43 45.04
C ALA A 16 -27.64 78.16 45.83
N GLY A 17 -26.51 78.52 45.21
CA GLY A 17 -25.42 79.26 45.86
C GLY A 17 -24.74 78.48 46.99
N GLU A 18 -24.43 79.15 48.11
CA GLU A 18 -23.72 78.54 49.26
C GLU A 18 -24.46 77.33 49.86
N GLN A 19 -25.81 77.32 49.83
CA GLN A 19 -26.62 76.21 50.35
C GLN A 19 -26.53 74.95 49.47
N GLY A 20 -26.10 75.09 48.20
CA GLY A 20 -26.00 73.99 47.23
C GLY A 20 -24.63 73.30 47.16
N ARG A 21 -23.62 73.78 47.89
CA ARG A 21 -22.24 73.26 47.79
C ARG A 21 -22.13 71.76 48.06
N GLY A 22 -22.84 71.24 49.05
CA GLY A 22 -22.86 69.80 49.35
C GLY A 22 -23.48 68.96 48.22
N PHE A 23 -24.56 69.45 47.60
CA PHE A 23 -25.19 68.80 46.46
C PHE A 23 -24.34 68.85 45.20
N ALA A 24 -23.58 69.94 44.99
CA ALA A 24 -22.67 70.06 43.85
C ALA A 24 -21.56 68.99 43.89
N VAL A 25 -20.95 68.75 45.07
CA VAL A 25 -19.92 67.71 45.25
C VAL A 25 -20.48 66.32 44.98
N VAL A 26 -21.68 66.01 45.48
CA VAL A 26 -22.33 64.71 45.24
C VAL A 26 -22.68 64.54 43.75
N ALA A 27 -23.15 65.60 43.09
CA ALA A 27 -23.46 65.56 41.66
C ALA A 27 -22.21 65.29 40.80
N ASP A 28 -21.08 65.92 41.12
CA ASP A 28 -19.80 65.65 40.43
C ASP A 28 -19.28 64.23 40.68
N GLU A 29 -19.41 63.71 41.90
CA GLU A 29 -19.00 62.33 42.23
C GLU A 29 -19.86 61.31 41.47
N VAL A 30 -21.18 61.53 41.40
CA VAL A 30 -22.11 60.70 40.61
C VAL A 30 -21.77 60.78 39.11
N ARG A 31 -21.39 61.96 38.61
CA ARG A 31 -20.97 62.16 37.21
C ARG A 31 -19.70 61.37 36.90
N SER A 32 -18.69 61.48 37.77
CA SER A 32 -17.43 60.74 37.68
C SER A 32 -17.67 59.22 37.70
N LEU A 33 -18.50 58.73 38.63
CA LEU A 33 -18.85 57.32 38.72
C LEU A 33 -19.62 56.82 37.49
N ALA A 34 -20.53 57.64 36.96
CA ALA A 34 -21.27 57.32 35.74
C ALA A 34 -20.34 57.24 34.51
N GLN A 35 -19.37 58.16 34.37
CA GLN A 35 -18.36 58.10 33.31
C GLN A 35 -17.46 56.87 33.45
N LYS A 36 -16.99 56.56 34.67
CA LYS A 36 -16.18 55.37 34.94
C LYS A 36 -16.94 54.08 34.61
N THR A 37 -18.21 54.01 35.01
CA THR A 37 -19.11 52.88 34.68
C THR A 37 -19.31 52.74 33.17
N GLN A 38 -19.50 53.86 32.46
CA GLN A 38 -19.64 53.85 31.00
C GLN A 38 -18.36 53.36 30.31
N SER A 39 -17.18 53.82 30.76
CA SER A 39 -15.89 53.37 30.24
C SER A 39 -15.70 51.87 30.44
N SER A 40 -15.95 51.36 31.65
CA SER A 40 -15.87 49.92 31.93
C SER A 40 -16.88 49.12 31.11
N THR A 41 -18.08 49.63 30.90
CA THR A 41 -19.09 48.97 30.04
C THR A 41 -18.63 48.93 28.58
N HIS A 42 -17.92 49.96 28.10
CA HIS A 42 -17.35 49.98 26.76
C HIS A 42 -16.23 48.95 26.62
N GLU A 43 -15.30 48.91 27.58
CA GLU A 43 -14.23 47.91 27.63
C GLU A 43 -14.79 46.48 27.66
N ILE A 44 -15.82 46.21 28.47
CA ILE A 44 -16.51 44.91 28.51
C ILE A 44 -17.11 44.57 27.15
N ASN A 45 -17.75 45.51 26.45
CA ASN A 45 -18.26 45.27 25.10
C ASN A 45 -17.14 44.91 24.12
N THR A 46 -16.00 45.61 24.16
CA THR A 46 -14.85 45.29 23.32
C THR A 46 -14.31 43.88 23.61
N ILE A 47 -14.21 43.50 24.89
CA ILE A 47 -13.78 42.16 25.30
C ILE A 47 -14.75 41.10 24.76
N ILE A 48 -16.06 41.33 24.90
CA ILE A 48 -17.08 40.40 24.41
C ILE A 48 -17.00 40.27 22.89
N GLN A 49 -16.83 41.38 22.16
CA GLN A 49 -16.69 41.37 20.70
C GLN A 49 -15.49 40.51 20.26
N ASN A 50 -14.33 40.75 20.87
CA ASN A 50 -13.12 39.98 20.59
C ASN A 50 -13.28 38.50 20.93
N LEU A 51 -13.98 38.18 22.03
CA LEU A 51 -14.24 36.80 22.43
C LEU A 51 -15.15 36.09 21.43
N GLN A 52 -16.18 36.77 20.93
CA GLN A 52 -17.08 36.25 19.89
C GLN A 52 -16.31 35.99 18.59
N ASP A 53 -15.50 36.94 18.14
CA ASP A 53 -14.69 36.80 16.92
C ASP A 53 -13.69 35.64 17.03
N ASN A 54 -12.99 35.53 18.15
CA ASN A 54 -12.07 34.42 18.41
C ASN A 54 -12.80 33.07 18.45
N THR A 55 -13.98 33.03 19.07
CA THR A 55 -14.80 31.81 19.12
C THR A 55 -15.22 31.37 17.71
N ALA A 56 -15.63 32.31 16.85
CA ALA A 56 -15.98 32.02 15.46
C ALA A 56 -14.80 31.47 14.66
N GLN A 57 -13.59 32.01 14.87
CA GLN A 57 -12.36 31.48 14.26
C GLN A 57 -12.05 30.06 14.73
N ILE A 58 -12.20 29.77 16.02
CA ILE A 58 -11.99 28.43 16.59
C ILE A 58 -12.97 27.42 15.97
N VAL A 59 -14.25 27.78 15.85
CA VAL A 59 -15.26 26.92 15.21
C VAL A 59 -14.87 26.61 13.77
N THR A 60 -14.45 27.62 13.01
CA THR A 60 -14.00 27.44 11.62
C THR A 60 -12.78 26.50 11.53
N ALA A 61 -11.82 26.65 12.44
CA ALA A 61 -10.65 25.78 12.50
C ALA A 61 -11.02 24.34 12.88
N MET A 62 -11.99 24.16 13.79
CA MET A 62 -12.52 22.85 14.15
C MET A 62 -13.23 22.17 12.98
N ASP A 63 -14.04 22.90 12.22
CA ASP A 63 -14.70 22.38 11.02
C ASP A 63 -13.67 21.94 9.97
N GLY A 64 -12.60 22.71 9.78
CA GLY A 64 -11.45 22.32 8.97
C GLY A 64 -10.77 21.04 9.46
N GLY A 65 -10.57 20.92 10.78
CA GLY A 65 -10.01 19.73 11.41
C GLY A 65 -10.87 18.48 11.22
N VAL A 66 -12.20 18.62 11.31
CA VAL A 66 -13.15 17.54 11.02
C VAL A 66 -13.06 17.10 9.56
N SER A 67 -12.97 18.06 8.62
CA SER A 67 -12.80 17.74 7.20
C SER A 67 -11.50 16.98 6.93
N LEU A 68 -10.39 17.44 7.49
CA LEU A 68 -9.08 16.79 7.35
C LEU A 68 -9.07 15.37 7.95
N SER A 69 -9.74 15.19 9.11
CA SER A 69 -9.87 13.88 9.73
C SER A 69 -10.65 12.90 8.85
N LYS A 70 -11.73 13.36 8.20
CA LYS A 70 -12.48 12.55 7.24
C LYS A 70 -11.64 12.14 6.03
N GLU A 71 -10.86 13.08 5.48
CA GLU A 71 -9.93 12.80 4.38
C GLU A 71 -8.88 11.75 4.79
N CYS A 72 -8.28 11.91 5.97
CA CYS A 72 -7.30 10.98 6.52
C CYS A 72 -7.86 9.56 6.65
N VAL A 73 -9.10 9.41 7.15
CA VAL A 73 -9.80 8.12 7.20
C VAL A 73 -10.01 7.55 5.80
N GLY A 74 -10.40 8.39 4.83
CA GLY A 74 -10.52 7.98 3.43
C GLY A 74 -9.22 7.43 2.85
N THR A 75 -8.12 8.17 3.01
CA THR A 75 -6.79 7.73 2.56
C THR A 75 -6.35 6.44 3.25
N ALA A 76 -6.59 6.31 4.56
CA ALA A 76 -6.27 5.09 5.30
C ALA A 76 -7.03 3.87 4.78
N ASN A 77 -8.32 4.03 4.44
CA ASN A 77 -9.13 2.97 3.85
C ASN A 77 -8.59 2.55 2.47
N SER A 78 -8.28 3.51 1.58
CA SER A 78 -7.69 3.20 0.28
C SER A 78 -6.33 2.50 0.39
N ALA A 79 -5.50 2.92 1.36
CA ALA A 79 -4.22 2.24 1.62
C ALA A 79 -4.45 0.78 2.08
N ASN A 80 -5.45 0.54 2.92
CA ASN A 80 -5.81 -0.80 3.36
C ASN A 80 -6.29 -1.69 2.20
N GLU A 81 -7.12 -1.17 1.29
CA GLU A 81 -7.54 -1.89 0.07
C GLU A 81 -6.36 -2.26 -0.82
N LEU A 82 -5.41 -1.34 -1.03
CA LEU A 82 -4.19 -1.61 -1.78
C LEU A 82 -3.34 -2.70 -1.13
N LEU A 83 -3.19 -2.67 0.20
CA LEU A 83 -2.45 -3.70 0.94
C LEU A 83 -3.13 -5.08 0.83
N GLN A 84 -4.46 -5.15 0.85
CA GLN A 84 -5.19 -6.40 0.63
C GLN A 84 -4.98 -6.97 -0.78
N SER A 85 -4.94 -6.09 -1.79
CA SER A 85 -4.63 -6.48 -3.18
C SER A 85 -3.19 -7.03 -3.30
N VAL A 86 -2.22 -6.38 -2.65
CA VAL A 86 -0.83 -6.86 -2.58
C VAL A 86 -0.76 -8.24 -1.91
N LEU A 87 -1.42 -8.43 -0.76
CA LEU A 87 -1.45 -9.72 -0.07
C LEU A 87 -2.04 -10.83 -0.96
N SER A 88 -3.13 -10.54 -1.67
CA SER A 88 -3.73 -11.49 -2.61
C SER A 88 -2.80 -11.86 -3.77
N SER A 89 -2.08 -10.86 -4.29
CA SER A 89 -1.08 -11.07 -5.35
C SER A 89 0.08 -11.92 -4.88
N VAL A 90 0.57 -11.69 -3.65
CA VAL A 90 1.64 -12.51 -3.04
C VAL A 90 1.18 -13.95 -2.86
N ALA A 91 -0.05 -14.19 -2.38
CA ALA A 91 -0.59 -15.53 -2.24
C ALA A 91 -0.65 -16.28 -3.59
N LEU A 92 -1.08 -15.60 -4.65
CA LEU A 92 -1.08 -16.16 -6.01
C LEU A 92 0.34 -16.49 -6.51
N ILE A 93 1.33 -15.65 -6.21
CA ILE A 93 2.74 -15.92 -6.56
C ILE A 93 3.25 -17.16 -5.81
N THR A 94 2.92 -17.32 -4.53
CA THR A 94 3.30 -18.49 -3.74
C THR A 94 2.68 -19.77 -4.33
N ASP A 95 1.40 -19.75 -4.66
CA ASP A 95 0.70 -20.88 -5.30
C ASP A 95 1.37 -21.28 -6.63
N ARG A 96 1.61 -20.30 -7.51
CA ARG A 96 2.33 -20.54 -8.78
C ARG A 96 3.75 -21.05 -8.58
N SER A 97 4.44 -20.61 -7.54
CA SER A 97 5.79 -21.10 -7.23
C SER A 97 5.77 -22.58 -6.86
N GLN A 98 4.70 -23.03 -6.17
CA GLN A 98 4.47 -24.43 -5.87
C GLN A 98 4.20 -25.25 -7.14
N ASP A 99 3.39 -24.74 -8.06
CA ASP A 99 3.15 -25.37 -9.37
C ASP A 99 4.44 -25.50 -10.19
N ILE A 100 5.27 -24.46 -10.21
CA ILE A 100 6.58 -24.49 -10.88
C ILE A 100 7.46 -25.56 -10.23
N ALA A 101 7.51 -25.65 -8.90
CA ALA A 101 8.30 -26.67 -8.21
C ALA A 101 7.83 -28.09 -8.58
N ASN A 102 6.52 -28.31 -8.67
CA ASN A 102 5.95 -29.58 -9.10
C ASN A 102 6.31 -29.91 -10.56
N ALA A 103 6.22 -28.93 -11.47
CA ALA A 103 6.58 -29.09 -12.86
C ALA A 103 8.08 -29.41 -13.04
N VAL A 104 8.96 -28.74 -12.28
CA VAL A 104 10.40 -29.00 -12.27
C VAL A 104 10.68 -30.43 -11.78
N LYS A 105 9.97 -30.90 -10.76
CA LYS A 105 10.10 -32.29 -10.29
C LYS A 105 9.74 -33.29 -11.38
N GLN A 106 8.59 -33.11 -12.05
CA GLN A 106 8.17 -33.96 -13.16
C GLN A 106 9.19 -33.93 -14.32
N GLN A 107 9.72 -32.76 -14.65
CA GLN A 107 10.73 -32.60 -15.68
C GLN A 107 12.03 -33.36 -15.32
N SER A 108 12.42 -33.36 -14.05
CA SER A 108 13.58 -34.14 -13.59
C SER A 108 13.36 -35.64 -13.75
N GLU A 109 12.16 -36.15 -13.43
CA GLU A 109 11.80 -37.57 -13.61
C GLU A 109 11.83 -37.97 -15.08
N VAL A 110 11.28 -37.14 -15.97
CA VAL A 110 11.33 -37.35 -17.43
C VAL A 110 12.78 -37.35 -17.92
N THR A 111 13.62 -36.43 -17.43
CA THR A 111 15.03 -36.33 -17.83
C THR A 111 15.83 -37.57 -17.42
N ASP A 112 15.58 -38.12 -16.23
CA ASP A 112 16.18 -39.40 -15.80
C ASP A 112 15.75 -40.57 -16.70
N GLY A 113 14.46 -40.61 -17.09
CA GLY A 113 13.95 -41.59 -18.05
C GLY A 113 14.62 -41.48 -19.43
N ILE A 114 14.86 -40.27 -19.92
CA ILE A 114 15.59 -40.01 -21.16
C ILE A 114 17.04 -40.50 -21.05
N ALA A 115 17.72 -40.19 -19.95
CA ALA A 115 19.10 -40.62 -19.72
C ALA A 115 19.22 -42.16 -19.75
N LYS A 116 18.33 -42.86 -19.06
CA LYS A 116 18.25 -44.34 -19.09
C LYS A 116 18.00 -44.89 -20.49
N SER A 117 17.06 -44.28 -21.22
CA SER A 117 16.74 -44.69 -22.58
C SER A 117 17.92 -44.50 -23.53
N SER A 118 18.67 -43.41 -23.38
CA SER A 118 19.88 -43.13 -24.17
C SER A 118 20.97 -44.19 -23.92
N VAL A 119 21.21 -44.56 -22.66
CA VAL A 119 22.15 -45.63 -22.31
C VAL A 119 21.72 -46.96 -22.91
N LYS A 120 20.41 -47.29 -22.85
CA LYS A 120 19.88 -48.52 -23.44
C LYS A 120 20.10 -48.55 -24.96
N ILE A 121 19.77 -47.47 -25.67
CA ILE A 121 19.96 -47.36 -27.13
C ILE A 121 21.43 -47.55 -27.50
N ALA A 122 22.36 -46.95 -26.74
CA ALA A 122 23.79 -47.14 -26.97
C ALA A 122 24.24 -48.59 -26.70
N GLY A 123 23.62 -49.27 -25.73
CA GLY A 123 23.80 -50.71 -25.49
C GLY A 123 23.32 -51.55 -26.67
N ASP A 124 22.07 -51.35 -27.10
CA ASP A 124 21.45 -52.08 -28.21
C ASP A 124 22.23 -51.88 -29.52
N GLY A 125 22.73 -50.67 -29.79
CA GLY A 125 23.58 -50.38 -30.94
C GLY A 125 24.91 -51.15 -30.94
N ARG A 126 25.52 -51.37 -29.77
CA ARG A 126 26.73 -52.21 -29.64
C ARG A 126 26.42 -53.68 -29.90
N ALA A 127 25.35 -54.22 -29.30
CA ALA A 127 24.93 -55.60 -29.52
C ALA A 127 24.63 -55.86 -31.00
N ASN A 128 23.89 -54.97 -31.65
CA ASN A 128 23.59 -55.08 -33.08
C ASN A 128 24.86 -55.06 -33.97
N THR A 129 25.89 -54.31 -33.56
CA THR A 129 27.19 -54.31 -34.26
C THR A 129 27.90 -55.66 -34.10
N GLU A 130 27.84 -56.27 -32.92
CA GLU A 130 28.40 -57.59 -32.65
C GLU A 130 27.68 -58.67 -33.48
N ASP A 131 26.35 -58.67 -33.48
CA ASP A 131 25.51 -59.57 -34.28
C ASP A 131 25.81 -59.43 -35.78
N TYR A 132 25.97 -58.20 -36.27
CA TYR A 132 26.35 -57.94 -37.66
C TYR A 132 27.72 -58.54 -38.00
N LEU A 133 28.72 -58.38 -37.12
CA LEU A 133 30.05 -58.97 -37.33
C LEU A 133 29.99 -60.50 -37.31
N GLN A 134 29.17 -61.10 -36.45
CA GLN A 134 28.96 -62.55 -36.41
C GLN A 134 28.29 -63.06 -37.69
N CYS A 135 27.23 -62.39 -38.15
CA CYS A 135 26.55 -62.71 -39.40
C CYS A 135 27.50 -62.61 -40.60
N LYS A 136 28.36 -61.58 -40.64
CA LYS A 136 29.41 -61.43 -41.64
C LYS A 136 30.41 -62.60 -41.62
N ARG A 137 30.78 -63.09 -40.44
CA ARG A 137 31.64 -64.29 -40.31
C ARG A 137 30.96 -65.53 -40.87
N TYR A 138 29.71 -65.80 -40.48
CA TYR A 138 28.96 -66.94 -41.02
C TYR A 138 28.80 -66.87 -42.54
N ASN A 139 28.58 -65.68 -43.10
CA ASN A 139 28.52 -65.53 -44.55
C ASN A 139 29.85 -65.89 -45.23
N SER A 140 30.99 -65.49 -44.64
CA SER A 140 32.31 -65.88 -45.11
C SER A 140 32.55 -67.39 -45.04
N GLU A 141 32.14 -68.04 -43.95
CA GLU A 141 32.26 -69.49 -43.78
C GLU A 141 31.39 -70.26 -44.78
N ILE A 142 30.15 -69.81 -45.01
CA ILE A 142 29.26 -70.37 -46.04
C ILE A 142 29.89 -70.27 -47.42
N ASN A 143 30.45 -69.11 -47.78
CA ASN A 143 31.10 -68.93 -49.08
C ASN A 143 32.31 -69.87 -49.25
N GLN A 144 33.09 -70.10 -48.20
CA GLN A 144 34.21 -71.05 -48.23
C GLN A 144 33.72 -72.50 -48.40
N LEU A 145 32.64 -72.89 -47.72
CA LEU A 145 32.05 -74.22 -47.87
C LEU A 145 31.50 -74.44 -49.27
N LEU A 146 30.81 -73.44 -49.85
CA LEU A 146 30.32 -73.49 -51.23
C LEU A 146 31.46 -73.67 -52.23
N ALA A 147 32.55 -72.93 -52.08
CA ALA A 147 33.74 -73.08 -52.94
C ALA A 147 34.37 -74.47 -52.82
N SER A 148 34.39 -75.04 -51.61
CA SER A 148 34.90 -76.40 -51.38
C SER A 148 34.01 -77.47 -52.01
N LEU A 149 32.69 -77.30 -51.92
CA LEU A 149 31.70 -78.21 -52.49
C LEU A 149 31.75 -78.17 -54.03
N ASP A 150 31.88 -76.98 -54.62
CA ASP A 150 32.06 -76.79 -56.07
C ASP A 150 33.35 -77.47 -56.59
N ASN A 151 34.45 -77.36 -55.84
CA ASN A 151 35.69 -78.06 -56.16
C ASN A 151 35.50 -79.60 -56.12
N LEU A 152 34.86 -80.12 -55.08
CA LEU A 152 34.59 -81.56 -54.94
C LEU A 152 33.73 -82.09 -56.10
N VAL A 153 32.65 -81.38 -56.45
CA VAL A 153 31.79 -81.74 -57.59
C VAL A 153 32.56 -81.69 -58.91
N SER A 154 33.46 -80.73 -59.07
CA SER A 154 34.31 -80.63 -60.27
C SER A 154 35.27 -81.81 -60.38
N GLN A 155 35.85 -82.29 -59.27
CA GLN A 155 36.69 -83.49 -59.26
C GLN A 155 35.93 -84.76 -59.65
N PHE A 156 34.68 -84.92 -59.17
CA PHE A 156 33.83 -86.05 -59.56
C PHE A 156 33.34 -86.01 -61.01
N LYS A 157 33.34 -84.85 -61.68
CA LYS A 157 33.00 -84.74 -63.10
C LYS A 157 34.16 -85.04 -64.06
N LEU A 158 35.40 -85.08 -63.54
CA LEU A 158 36.63 -85.29 -64.30
C LEU A 158 37.16 -86.73 -64.22
N GLY A 159 36.59 -87.57 -63.35
CA GLY A 159 36.84 -89.02 -63.27
C GLY A 159 35.65 -89.80 -63.77
#